data_AF-L7ULU3-F1
#
_entry.id   AF-L7ULU3-F1
#
_cell.length_a   1.000
_cell.length_b   1.000
_cell.length_c   1.000
_cell.angle_alpha   90.00
_cell.angle_beta   90.00
_cell.angle_gamma   90.00
#
_symmetry.space_group_name_H-M   'P 1'
#
loop_
_entity.id
_entity.type
_entity.pdbx_description
1 polymer ?
#
loop_
_entity_poly.entity_id
_entity_poly.type
_entity_poly.pdbx_seq_one_letter_code
_entity_poly.pdbx_strand_id
1 'polypeptide(L)'
;MTPGTPYEAARVDGLLSEKRVSVRADGNRLWHFQHGDVEVGVLREGGQVVATELRIPLSERTDLVREVVAEAALLANSAGARLVDPQLGRSLSANDDGMVVDQYLRTVRYAGEVAGVPEAMSTSYGLSTSEGARGFQPGVKFFLLALGVFFFLYLLVDSLTTSLGGR
;
A
#
# COMPACT_ATOMS: atom_id res chain seq x y z
N MET A 1 -13.97 -16.98 17.30
CA MET A 1 -13.80 -17.72 16.02
C MET A 1 -13.04 -19.01 16.27
N THR A 2 -13.56 -20.14 15.78
CA THR A 2 -12.87 -21.44 15.80
C THR A 2 -11.87 -21.49 14.63
N PRO A 3 -10.62 -21.93 14.83
CA PRO A 3 -9.68 -22.15 13.73
C PRO A 3 -10.32 -22.98 12.59
N GLY A 4 -10.07 -22.58 11.34
CA GLY A 4 -10.65 -23.23 10.16
C GLY A 4 -12.02 -22.71 9.72
N THR A 5 -12.65 -21.80 10.49
CA THR A 5 -13.85 -21.08 10.01
C THR A 5 -13.46 -20.09 8.90
N PRO A 6 -14.09 -20.13 7.72
CA PRO A 6 -13.83 -19.17 6.67
C PRO A 6 -14.08 -17.72 7.10
N TYR A 7 -13.32 -16.80 6.53
CA TYR A 7 -13.51 -15.37 6.75
C TYR A 7 -14.74 -14.85 6.00
N GLU A 8 -15.67 -14.21 6.71
CA GLU A 8 -16.90 -13.63 6.14
C GLU A 8 -16.70 -12.15 5.76
N ALA A 9 -16.08 -11.89 4.60
CA ALA A 9 -15.82 -10.52 4.14
C ALA A 9 -17.08 -9.65 4.04
N ALA A 10 -18.18 -10.20 3.50
CA ALA A 10 -19.43 -9.47 3.32
C ALA A 10 -20.01 -8.92 4.63
N ARG A 11 -19.83 -9.64 5.75
CA ARG A 11 -20.29 -9.20 7.07
C ARG A 11 -19.46 -8.02 7.57
N VAL A 12 -18.14 -8.09 7.42
CA VAL A 12 -17.23 -6.99 7.78
C VAL A 12 -17.49 -5.76 6.91
N ASP A 13 -17.68 -5.95 5.60
CA ASP A 13 -18.00 -4.87 4.67
C ASP A 13 -19.35 -4.21 4.98
N GLY A 14 -20.37 -5.01 5.35
CA GLY A 14 -21.66 -4.48 5.80
C GLY A 14 -21.51 -3.58 7.03
N LEU A 15 -20.80 -4.04 8.06
CA LEU A 15 -20.55 -3.24 9.26
C LEU A 15 -19.68 -1.99 9.00
N LEU A 16 -18.71 -2.09 8.08
CA LEU A 16 -17.91 -0.92 7.66
C LEU A 16 -18.73 0.12 6.91
N SER A 17 -19.78 -0.29 6.19
CA SER A 17 -20.67 0.65 5.48
C SER A 17 -21.50 1.54 6.42
N GLU A 18 -21.68 1.11 7.67
CA GLU A 18 -22.33 1.89 8.73
C GLU A 18 -21.36 2.87 9.42
N LYS A 19 -20.06 2.77 9.11
CA LYS A 19 -19.01 3.64 9.65
C LYS A 19 -18.71 4.78 8.68
N ARG A 20 -17.87 5.73 9.11
CA ARG A 20 -17.39 6.85 8.29
C ARG A 20 -16.32 6.38 7.31
N VAL A 21 -16.71 5.57 6.33
CA VAL A 21 -15.82 5.03 5.29
C VAL A 21 -16.13 5.67 3.96
N SER A 22 -15.10 6.17 3.26
CA SER A 22 -15.20 6.68 1.89
C SER A 22 -14.43 5.79 0.92
N VAL A 23 -14.82 5.82 -0.35
CA VAL A 23 -14.12 5.12 -1.44
C VAL A 23 -13.24 6.13 -2.17
N ARG A 24 -11.95 5.82 -2.32
CA ARG A 24 -11.00 6.60 -3.12
C ARG A 24 -11.09 6.21 -4.60
N ALA A 25 -10.54 7.08 -5.45
CA ALA A 25 -10.53 6.89 -6.92
C ALA A 25 -9.68 5.68 -7.38
N ASP A 26 -8.73 5.22 -6.56
CA ASP A 26 -7.92 4.02 -6.78
C ASP A 26 -8.67 2.72 -6.42
N GLY A 27 -9.90 2.82 -5.91
CA GLY A 27 -10.71 1.68 -5.46
C GLY A 27 -10.45 1.26 -4.01
N ASN A 28 -9.48 1.89 -3.32
CA ASN A 28 -9.25 1.66 -1.90
C ASN A 28 -10.30 2.40 -1.05
N ARG A 29 -10.46 1.97 0.20
CA ARG A 29 -11.37 2.61 1.15
C ARG A 29 -10.57 3.37 2.20
N LEU A 30 -11.11 4.49 2.64
CA LEU A 30 -10.60 5.25 3.78
C LEU A 30 -11.61 5.23 4.91
N TRP A 31 -11.19 4.75 6.08
CA TRP A 31 -11.95 4.90 7.30
C TRP A 31 -11.48 6.15 8.04
N HIS A 32 -12.39 7.10 8.23
CA HIS A 32 -12.15 8.37 8.87
C HIS A 32 -12.28 8.28 10.39
N PHE A 33 -11.20 8.63 11.09
CA PHE A 33 -11.10 8.72 12.54
C PHE A 33 -10.95 10.18 12.98
N GLN A 34 -10.97 10.45 14.28
CA GLN A 34 -10.74 11.80 14.78
C GLN A 34 -9.29 12.24 14.57
N HIS A 35 -8.34 11.32 14.74
CA HIS A 35 -6.90 11.62 14.69
C HIS A 35 -6.23 11.35 13.33
N GLY A 36 -7.01 10.99 12.32
CA GLY A 36 -6.53 10.77 10.96
C GLY A 36 -7.38 9.77 10.18
N ASP A 37 -6.87 9.34 9.03
CA ASP A 37 -7.52 8.36 8.17
C ASP A 37 -6.72 7.06 8.13
N VAL A 38 -7.41 5.94 8.04
CA VAL A 38 -6.82 4.61 7.87
C VAL A 38 -7.29 3.99 6.58
N GLU A 39 -6.36 3.44 5.82
CA GLU A 39 -6.71 2.73 4.60
C GLU A 39 -7.24 1.33 4.93
N VAL A 40 -8.35 0.98 4.28
CA VAL A 40 -9.03 -0.30 4.44
C VAL A 40 -8.88 -1.08 3.15
N GLY A 41 -8.08 -2.13 3.21
CA GLY A 41 -7.79 -3.05 2.11
C GLY A 41 -8.39 -4.44 2.33
N VAL A 42 -8.07 -5.35 1.41
CA VAL A 42 -8.42 -6.76 1.51
C VAL A 42 -7.14 -7.59 1.39
N LEU A 43 -6.97 -8.55 2.30
CA LEU A 43 -5.91 -9.55 2.21
C LEU A 43 -6.45 -10.78 1.50
N ARG A 44 -5.70 -11.25 0.48
CA ARG A 44 -6.06 -12.43 -0.30
C ARG A 44 -4.96 -13.49 -0.23
N GLU A 45 -5.38 -14.74 -0.05
CA GLU A 45 -4.52 -15.92 -0.15
C GLU A 45 -5.16 -16.89 -1.14
N GLY A 46 -4.40 -17.34 -2.15
CA GLY A 46 -4.94 -18.24 -3.18
C GLY A 46 -6.15 -17.67 -3.96
N GLY A 47 -6.28 -16.34 -4.05
CA GLY A 47 -7.41 -15.65 -4.68
C GLY A 47 -8.63 -15.44 -3.76
N GLN A 48 -8.68 -16.12 -2.62
CA GLN A 48 -9.75 -15.98 -1.63
C GLN A 48 -9.45 -14.83 -0.65
N VAL A 49 -10.46 -14.05 -0.29
CA VAL A 49 -10.32 -13.02 0.76
C VAL A 49 -10.26 -13.71 2.12
N VAL A 50 -9.18 -13.47 2.85
CA VAL A 50 -8.93 -14.10 4.17
C VAL A 50 -8.97 -13.10 5.33
N ALA A 51 -8.82 -11.81 5.05
CA ALA A 51 -8.99 -10.74 6.03
C ALA A 51 -9.30 -9.38 5.38
N THR A 52 -9.87 -8.47 6.15
CA THR A 52 -9.81 -7.03 5.89
C THR A 52 -8.55 -6.49 6.54
N GLU A 53 -7.77 -5.73 5.77
CA GLU A 53 -6.51 -5.15 6.22
C GLU A 53 -6.71 -3.68 6.58
N LEU A 54 -6.17 -3.26 7.73
CA LEU A 54 -6.16 -1.87 8.17
C LEU A 54 -4.72 -1.35 8.13
N ARG A 55 -4.46 -0.33 7.31
CA ARG A 55 -3.13 0.27 7.15
C ARG A 55 -3.12 1.65 7.77
N ILE A 56 -2.52 1.73 8.96
CA ILE A 56 -2.36 2.99 9.69
C ILE A 56 -1.14 3.72 9.10
N PRO A 57 -1.26 4.98 8.64
CA PRO A 57 -0.12 5.76 8.16
C PRO A 57 0.97 5.84 9.23
N LEU A 58 2.22 5.57 8.87
CA LEU A 58 3.33 5.56 9.83
C LEU A 58 3.64 6.99 10.33
N SER A 59 3.47 7.26 11.62
CA SER A 59 3.72 8.55 12.24
C SER A 59 3.92 8.43 13.75
N GLU A 60 4.51 9.42 14.42
CA GLU A 60 4.65 9.42 15.89
C GLU A 60 3.32 9.67 16.65
N ARG A 61 2.22 9.92 15.93
CA ARG A 61 0.91 10.21 16.54
C ARG A 61 0.23 8.91 16.96
N THR A 62 0.32 8.59 18.25
CA THR A 62 -0.22 7.33 18.81
C THR A 62 -1.73 7.34 19.03
N ASP A 63 -2.37 8.51 19.09
CA ASP A 63 -3.81 8.61 19.33
C ASP A 63 -4.63 7.92 18.25
N LEU A 64 -4.20 8.03 16.98
CA LEU A 64 -4.82 7.32 15.87
C LEU A 64 -4.72 5.80 16.04
N VAL A 65 -3.57 5.29 16.50
CA VAL A 65 -3.38 3.85 16.72
C VAL A 65 -4.34 3.34 17.79
N ARG A 66 -4.47 4.06 18.89
CA ARG A 66 -5.40 3.69 19.98
C ARG A 66 -6.84 3.69 19.51
N GLU A 67 -7.25 4.74 18.80
CA GLU A 67 -8.60 4.87 18.26
C GLU A 67 -8.93 3.73 17.29
N VAL A 68 -7.99 3.38 16.41
CA VAL A 68 -8.14 2.30 15.43
C VAL A 68 -8.23 0.94 16.11
N VAL A 69 -7.39 0.65 17.11
CA VAL A 69 -7.44 -0.63 17.83
C VAL A 69 -8.79 -0.78 18.55
N ALA A 70 -9.26 0.26 19.23
CA ALA A 70 -10.55 0.23 19.93
C ALA A 70 -11.72 -0.02 18.96
N GLU A 71 -11.84 0.78 17.90
CA GLU A 71 -12.94 0.65 16.93
C GLU A 71 -12.86 -0.64 16.11
N ALA A 72 -11.65 -1.06 15.70
CA ALA A 72 -11.47 -2.31 14.97
C ALA A 72 -11.77 -3.53 15.83
N ALA A 73 -11.49 -3.49 17.14
CA ALA A 73 -11.87 -4.55 18.06
C ALA A 73 -13.40 -4.66 18.21
N LEU A 74 -14.11 -3.52 18.27
CA LEU A 74 -15.57 -3.48 18.29
C LEU A 74 -16.17 -4.02 16.98
N LEU A 75 -15.61 -3.60 15.84
CA LEU A 75 -16.00 -4.08 14.52
C LEU A 75 -15.79 -5.60 14.40
N ALA A 76 -14.61 -6.09 14.78
CA ALA A 76 -14.27 -7.50 14.73
C ALA A 76 -15.21 -8.33 15.62
N ASN A 77 -15.49 -7.88 16.84
CA ASN A 77 -16.43 -8.55 17.74
C ASN A 77 -17.84 -8.62 17.13
N SER A 78 -18.34 -7.52 16.57
CA SER A 78 -19.65 -7.45 15.91
C SER A 78 -19.72 -8.35 14.67
N ALA A 79 -18.60 -8.47 13.95
CA ALA A 79 -18.47 -9.37 12.81
C ALA A 79 -18.24 -10.84 13.19
N GLY A 80 -18.04 -11.15 14.48
CA GLY A 80 -17.56 -12.47 14.90
C GLY A 80 -16.15 -12.82 14.38
N ALA A 81 -15.39 -11.83 13.93
CA ALA A 81 -14.02 -11.95 13.44
C ALA A 81 -12.99 -11.79 14.58
N ARG A 82 -11.70 -11.90 14.26
CA ARG A 82 -10.59 -11.61 15.18
C ARG A 82 -9.80 -10.43 14.66
N LEU A 83 -9.52 -9.47 15.53
CA LEU A 83 -8.50 -8.46 15.26
C LEU A 83 -7.12 -9.06 15.54
N VAL A 84 -6.17 -8.88 14.64
CA VAL A 84 -4.79 -9.40 14.77
C VAL A 84 -3.83 -8.32 14.31
N ASP A 85 -2.78 -8.10 15.11
CA ASP A 85 -1.58 -7.40 14.65
C ASP A 85 -0.57 -8.45 14.17
N PRO A 86 -0.18 -8.43 12.88
CA PRO A 86 0.79 -9.38 12.32
C PRO A 86 2.13 -9.43 13.07
N GLN A 87 2.56 -8.31 13.66
CA GLN A 87 3.84 -8.22 14.39
C GLN A 87 3.76 -8.87 15.78
N LEU A 88 2.57 -8.87 16.39
CA LEU A 88 2.35 -9.47 17.70
C LEU A 88 1.94 -10.95 17.61
N GLY A 89 1.48 -11.40 16.44
CA GLY A 89 1.16 -12.80 16.18
C GLY A 89 0.00 -13.35 17.02
N ARG A 90 -0.83 -12.48 17.62
CA ARG A 90 -1.92 -12.85 18.51
C ARG A 90 -3.19 -12.06 18.23
N SER A 91 -4.32 -12.57 18.72
CA SER A 91 -5.57 -11.83 18.69
C SER A 91 -5.55 -10.67 19.68
N LEU A 92 -6.16 -9.56 19.28
CA LEU A 92 -6.25 -8.32 20.03
C LEU A 92 -7.67 -8.04 20.49
N SER A 93 -7.77 -7.33 21.61
CA SER A 93 -8.97 -6.73 22.16
C SER A 93 -8.83 -5.21 22.23
N ALA A 94 -9.91 -4.50 22.59
CA ALA A 94 -9.90 -3.04 22.74
C ALA A 94 -8.93 -2.55 23.84
N ASN A 95 -8.54 -3.42 24.79
CA ASN A 95 -7.64 -3.08 25.89
C ASN A 95 -6.15 -3.36 25.58
N ASP A 96 -5.84 -3.88 24.38
CA ASP A 96 -4.48 -4.19 23.97
C ASP A 96 -3.79 -3.02 23.25
N ASP A 97 -4.40 -1.83 23.24
CA ASP A 97 -3.95 -0.66 22.50
C ASP A 97 -2.52 -0.21 22.89
N GLY A 98 -2.17 -0.23 24.17
CA GLY A 98 -0.84 0.14 24.65
C GLY A 98 0.28 -0.71 24.05
N MET A 99 0.08 -2.03 23.98
CA MET A 99 1.07 -2.94 23.40
C MET A 99 1.22 -2.75 21.89
N VAL A 100 0.11 -2.49 21.18
CA VAL A 100 0.14 -2.19 19.74
C VAL A 100 0.86 -0.86 19.49
N VAL A 101 0.59 0.16 20.31
CA VAL A 101 1.29 1.46 20.25
C VAL A 101 2.79 1.29 20.47
N ASP A 102 3.21 0.52 21.47
CA ASP A 102 4.63 0.29 21.75
C ASP A 102 5.35 -0.40 20.58
N GLN A 103 4.69 -1.39 19.95
CA GLN A 103 5.22 -2.05 18.77
C GLN A 103 5.28 -1.11 17.57
N TYR A 104 4.22 -0.34 17.35
CA TYR A 104 4.12 0.62 16.27
C TYR A 104 5.20 1.71 16.39
N LEU A 105 5.41 2.29 17.57
CA LEU A 105 6.46 3.28 17.80
C LEU A 105 7.87 2.73 17.58
N ARG A 106 8.11 1.45 17.90
CA ARG A 106 9.37 0.80 17.52
C ARG A 106 9.54 0.80 16.01
N THR A 107 8.51 0.41 15.25
CA THR A 107 8.54 0.42 13.78
C THR A 107 8.73 1.83 13.22
N VAL A 108 8.06 2.86 13.77
CA VAL A 108 8.24 4.26 13.33
C VAL A 108 9.69 4.70 13.52
N ARG A 109 10.27 4.46 14.71
CA ARG A 109 11.67 4.81 15.00
C ARG A 109 12.65 4.08 14.08
N TYR A 110 12.49 2.77 13.89
CA TYR A 110 13.32 2.00 12.97
C TYR A 110 13.22 2.52 11.54
N ALA A 111 12.01 2.85 11.06
CA ALA A 111 11.83 3.42 9.73
C ALA A 111 12.50 4.80 9.61
N GLY A 112 12.42 5.64 10.64
CA GLY A 112 13.11 6.93 10.69
C GLY A 112 14.63 6.78 10.72
N GLU A 113 15.16 5.83 11.48
CA GLU A 113 16.58 5.52 11.54
C GLU A 113 17.07 4.98 10.18
N VAL A 114 16.43 3.96 9.60
CA VAL A 114 16.86 3.35 8.33
C VAL A 114 16.67 4.32 7.15
N ALA A 115 15.61 5.11 7.12
CA ALA A 115 15.43 6.16 6.12
C ALA A 115 16.39 7.36 6.32
N GLY A 116 16.92 7.54 7.54
CA GLY A 116 17.97 8.52 7.89
C GLY A 116 19.41 7.98 7.79
N VAL A 117 19.60 6.67 7.57
CA VAL A 117 20.89 5.99 7.34
C VAL A 117 21.46 6.08 5.89
N PRO A 118 20.89 6.79 4.88
CA PRO A 118 21.55 6.91 3.57
C PRO A 118 22.87 7.71 3.55
N GLU A 119 23.25 8.47 4.58
CA GLU A 119 24.36 9.43 4.46
C GLU A 119 25.62 9.11 5.28
N ALA A 120 25.56 8.14 6.21
CA ALA A 120 26.71 7.81 7.07
C ALA A 120 27.30 6.39 6.91
N MET A 121 26.60 5.46 6.25
CA MET A 121 27.10 4.09 6.04
C MET A 121 27.72 3.84 4.66
N SER A 122 27.78 4.83 3.78
CA SER A 122 28.42 4.70 2.46
C SER A 122 29.95 4.83 2.49
N THR A 123 30.61 4.98 3.65
CA THR A 123 32.06 5.29 3.70
C THR A 123 32.97 4.16 4.18
N SER A 124 32.46 2.97 4.49
CA SER A 124 33.36 1.88 4.87
C SER A 124 32.76 0.52 4.57
N TYR A 125 32.85 0.08 3.32
CA TYR A 125 33.24 -1.27 2.88
C TYR A 125 33.23 -1.30 1.34
N GLY A 126 34.41 -1.28 0.73
CA GLY A 126 34.69 -1.96 -0.55
C GLY A 126 34.22 -1.34 -1.87
N LEU A 127 35.11 -0.54 -2.46
CA LEU A 127 35.62 -0.69 -3.84
C LEU A 127 34.62 -0.71 -5.03
N SER A 128 34.43 0.48 -5.61
CA SER A 128 34.46 0.79 -7.06
C SER A 128 34.00 -0.27 -8.07
N THR A 129 32.74 -0.20 -8.49
CA THR A 129 32.39 -0.24 -9.93
C THR A 129 31.17 0.64 -10.23
N SER A 130 31.37 1.49 -11.24
CA SER A 130 30.36 2.11 -12.11
C SER A 130 29.40 3.15 -11.52
N GLU A 131 29.78 4.41 -11.75
CA GLU A 131 28.97 5.45 -12.41
C GLU A 131 27.45 5.44 -12.23
N GLY A 132 26.94 6.58 -11.77
CA GLY A 132 25.52 6.85 -11.62
C GLY A 132 24.73 6.57 -12.90
N ALA A 133 23.76 5.68 -12.79
CA ALA A 133 22.64 5.60 -13.72
C ALA A 133 21.38 6.08 -12.98
N ARG A 134 21.15 7.40 -12.99
CA ARG A 134 19.77 7.90 -12.97
C ARG A 134 19.12 7.30 -14.21
N GLY A 135 18.37 6.22 -14.03
CA GLY A 135 17.56 5.64 -15.09
C GLY A 135 16.75 6.75 -15.75
N PHE A 136 16.92 6.90 -17.06
CA PHE A 136 16.16 7.85 -17.85
C PHE A 136 14.67 7.56 -17.63
N GLN A 137 13.94 8.48 -17.02
CA GLN A 137 12.48 8.46 -16.95
C GLN A 137 11.98 9.36 -18.09
N PRO A 138 11.64 8.81 -19.28
CA PRO A 138 11.10 9.62 -20.35
C PRO A 138 9.77 10.22 -19.89
N GLY A 139 9.75 11.53 -19.63
CA GLY A 139 8.52 12.24 -19.38
C GLY A 139 7.57 12.16 -20.59
N VAL A 140 6.29 12.46 -20.39
CA VAL A 140 5.24 12.39 -21.42
C VAL A 140 5.63 13.06 -22.75
N LYS A 141 6.44 14.12 -22.70
CA LYS A 141 6.97 14.80 -23.89
C LYS A 141 7.90 13.92 -24.75
N PHE A 142 8.75 13.10 -24.12
CA PHE A 142 9.60 12.14 -24.83
C PHE A 142 8.77 11.02 -25.46
N PHE A 143 7.71 10.56 -24.78
CA PHE A 143 6.80 9.56 -25.34
C PHE A 143 6.07 10.10 -26.58
N LEU A 144 5.55 11.33 -26.52
CA LEU A 144 4.91 11.97 -27.68
C LEU A 144 5.87 12.21 -28.84
N LEU A 145 7.11 12.60 -28.55
CA LEU A 145 8.14 12.79 -29.56
C LEU A 145 8.53 11.45 -30.22
N ALA A 146 8.71 10.39 -29.43
CA ALA A 146 9.00 9.05 -29.94
C ALA A 146 7.85 8.52 -30.82
N LEU A 147 6.60 8.71 -30.38
CA LEU A 147 5.42 8.33 -31.16
C LEU A 147 5.36 9.08 -32.50
N GLY A 148 5.63 10.39 -32.49
CA GLY A 148 5.66 11.21 -33.70
C GLY A 148 6.75 10.78 -34.70
N VAL A 149 7.95 10.47 -34.20
CA VAL A 149 9.06 9.97 -35.03
C VAL A 149 8.71 8.61 -35.64
N PHE A 150 8.17 7.69 -34.85
CA PHE A 150 7.75 6.37 -35.35
C PHE A 150 6.64 6.48 -36.40
N PHE A 151 5.66 7.36 -36.18
CA PHE A 151 4.60 7.60 -37.15
C PHE A 151 5.13 8.17 -38.46
N PHE A 152 6.06 9.12 -38.39
CA PHE A 152 6.71 9.67 -39.58
C PHE A 152 7.55 8.62 -40.33
N LEU A 153 8.31 7.81 -39.61
CA LEU A 153 9.07 6.69 -40.19
C LEU A 153 8.16 5.67 -40.86
N TYR A 154 7.02 5.35 -40.25
CA TYR A 154 6.01 4.47 -40.84
C TYR A 154 5.50 5.04 -42.17
N LEU A 155 5.13 6.32 -42.21
CA LEU A 155 4.69 6.97 -43.45
C LEU A 155 5.78 7.01 -44.52
N LEU A 156 7.04 7.20 -44.12
CA LEU A 156 8.16 7.24 -45.04
C LEU A 156 8.43 5.84 -45.64
N VAL A 157 8.38 4.79 -44.82
CA VAL A 157 8.47 3.41 -45.30
C VAL A 157 7.29 3.09 -46.20
N ASP A 158 6.05 3.43 -45.80
CA ASP A 158 4.83 3.21 -46.59
C ASP A 158 4.91 3.91 -47.96
N SER A 159 5.39 5.15 -47.99
CA SER A 159 5.63 5.90 -49.23
C SER A 159 6.71 5.25 -50.09
N LEU A 160 7.80 4.75 -49.50
CA LEU A 160 8.86 4.07 -50.25
C LEU A 160 8.36 2.72 -50.79
N THR A 161 7.63 1.94 -50.01
CA THR A 161 7.03 0.68 -50.45
C THR A 161 5.96 0.89 -51.51
N THR A 162 5.20 1.99 -51.45
CA THR A 162 4.25 2.36 -52.49
C THR A 162 4.98 2.77 -53.77
N SER A 163 6.10 3.49 -53.66
CA SER A 163 6.91 3.87 -54.83
C SER A 163 7.68 2.70 -55.47
N LEU A 164 8.03 1.67 -54.67
CA LEU A 164 8.76 0.47 -55.10
C LEU A 164 7.84 -0.71 -55.49
N GLY A 165 6.60 -0.72 -54.98
CA GLY A 165 5.59 -1.76 -55.22
C GLY A 165 4.58 -1.39 -56.31
N GLY A 166 4.89 -0.41 -57.15
CA GLY A 166 4.04 0.05 -58.23
C GLY A 166 3.52 -1.09 -59.12
N ARG A 167 2.20 -1.29 -59.07
CA ARG A 167 1.39 -1.66 -60.22
C ARG A 167 0.50 -0.48 -60.55
#